data_AF-A0A9E4N5N7-F1
#
_entry.id   AF-A0A9E4N5N7-F1
#
_cell.length_a   1.000
_cell.length_b   1.000
_cell.length_c   1.000
_cell.angle_alpha   90.00
_cell.angle_beta   90.00
_cell.angle_gamma   90.00
#
_symmetry.space_group_name_H-M   'P 1'
#
loop_
_entity.id
_entity.type
_entity.pdbx_description
1 polymer ?
#
loop_
_entity_poly.entity_id
_entity_poly.type
_entity_poly.pdbx_seq_one_letter_code
_entity_poly.pdbx_strand_id
1 'polypeptide(L)'
;MPKTVSRLATWLIPFFLILVVHSVHGATEPGISILGEEPPEGFDPLTGERIISNERCLTCHGDEQMKTDVRDDGSEVKIFVHSKQIRESVHGELNCNSCHITIDRVPHRKAPAVIVGCLDCHRET
;
A
#
# COMPACT_ATOMS: atom_id res chain seq x y z
N MET A 1 22.23 42.43 -49.81
CA MET A 1 21.11 42.01 -50.66
C MET A 1 20.80 40.53 -50.39
N PRO A 2 19.51 40.14 -50.44
CA PRO A 2 18.86 39.12 -49.60
C PRO A 2 19.02 37.69 -50.19
N LYS A 3 18.76 36.61 -49.43
CA LYS A 3 17.44 35.97 -49.33
C LYS A 3 17.38 34.96 -48.18
N THR A 4 16.37 35.12 -47.34
CA THR A 4 15.69 34.12 -46.51
C THR A 4 14.93 33.11 -47.38
N VAL A 5 15.00 31.80 -47.11
CA VAL A 5 13.94 30.74 -47.12
C VAL A 5 14.66 29.41 -46.79
N SER A 6 14.12 28.37 -46.16
CA SER A 6 12.78 27.99 -45.70
C SER A 6 12.95 26.87 -44.67
N ARG A 7 12.08 26.83 -43.66
CA ARG A 7 11.88 25.64 -42.82
C ARG A 7 11.36 24.50 -43.70
N LEU A 8 11.97 23.31 -43.60
CA LEU A 8 11.28 22.06 -43.91
C LEU A 8 11.27 21.22 -42.65
N ALA A 9 10.05 20.96 -42.20
CA ALA A 9 9.71 20.16 -41.05
C ALA A 9 10.03 18.69 -41.33
N THR A 10 10.78 18.07 -40.43
CA THR A 10 10.83 16.61 -40.31
C THR A 10 10.78 16.23 -38.83
N TRP A 11 9.68 16.60 -38.18
CA TRP A 11 9.24 15.95 -36.94
C TRP A 11 8.23 14.87 -37.31
N LEU A 12 8.69 13.83 -38.01
CA LEU A 12 7.99 12.56 -38.11
C LEU A 12 8.63 11.59 -37.13
N ILE A 13 8.32 11.81 -35.86
CA ILE A 13 7.74 10.79 -34.99
C ILE A 13 7.91 9.33 -35.49
N PRO A 14 8.76 8.49 -34.87
CA PRO A 14 8.46 7.09 -34.73
C PRO A 14 7.84 6.90 -33.33
N PHE A 15 6.58 7.29 -33.18
CA PHE A 15 5.72 6.96 -32.02
C PHE A 15 5.30 5.48 -32.03
N PHE A 16 5.92 4.67 -32.89
CA PHE A 16 5.54 3.28 -33.11
C PHE A 16 6.35 2.26 -32.30
N LEU A 17 7.23 2.72 -31.40
CA LEU A 17 8.06 1.86 -30.54
C LEU A 17 7.76 1.98 -29.04
N ILE A 18 6.64 2.63 -28.66
CA ILE A 18 6.20 2.74 -27.26
C ILE A 18 4.89 1.95 -26.99
N LEU A 19 4.34 1.24 -27.99
CA LEU A 19 3.06 0.53 -27.83
C LEU A 19 3.17 -0.96 -27.42
N VAL A 20 4.36 -1.50 -27.15
CA VAL A 20 4.52 -2.94 -26.83
C VAL A 20 4.83 -3.20 -25.35
N VAL A 21 5.14 -2.18 -24.55
CA VAL A 21 5.59 -2.38 -23.15
C VAL A 21 4.49 -2.21 -22.10
N HIS A 22 3.26 -1.83 -22.47
CA HIS A 22 2.17 -1.60 -21.51
C HIS A 22 1.24 -2.81 -21.27
N SER A 23 1.49 -3.97 -21.90
CA SER A 23 0.53 -5.09 -21.86
C SER A 23 0.91 -6.29 -20.99
N VAL A 24 1.87 -6.17 -20.04
CA VAL A 24 2.24 -7.28 -19.15
C VAL A 24 2.23 -6.87 -17.67
N HIS A 25 1.08 -6.45 -17.15
CA HIS A 25 0.85 -6.36 -15.69
C HIS A 25 -0.51 -6.92 -15.25
N GLY A 26 -1.17 -7.73 -16.08
CA GLY A 26 -2.51 -8.26 -15.79
C GLY A 26 -2.55 -9.78 -15.65
N ALA A 27 -1.59 -10.40 -14.97
CA ALA A 27 -1.78 -11.76 -14.47
C ALA A 27 -2.48 -11.64 -13.10
N THR A 28 -3.80 -11.52 -13.12
CA THR A 28 -4.62 -11.75 -11.93
C THR A 28 -4.45 -13.22 -11.55
N GLU A 29 -3.86 -13.48 -10.39
CA GLU A 29 -3.94 -14.74 -9.67
C GLU A 29 -5.40 -15.25 -9.70
N PRO A 30 -5.65 -16.57 -9.78
CA PRO A 30 -7.01 -17.10 -9.81
C PRO A 30 -7.71 -16.78 -8.48
N GLY A 31 -8.48 -15.70 -8.47
CA GLY A 31 -9.30 -15.30 -7.33
C GLY A 31 -10.31 -16.40 -7.02
N ILE A 32 -10.38 -16.79 -5.75
CA ILE A 32 -11.39 -17.72 -5.24
C ILE A 32 -12.77 -17.06 -5.43
N SER A 33 -13.49 -17.50 -6.45
CA SER A 33 -14.88 -17.09 -6.69
C SER A 33 -15.78 -17.88 -5.74
N ILE A 34 -16.33 -17.19 -4.74
CA ILE A 34 -17.41 -17.71 -3.90
C ILE A 34 -18.71 -17.31 -4.62
N LEU A 35 -19.50 -18.30 -5.05
CA LEU A 35 -20.82 -18.11 -5.68
C LEU A 35 -20.83 -17.40 -7.06
N GLY A 36 -19.69 -17.27 -7.74
CA GLY A 36 -19.62 -16.63 -9.06
C GLY A 36 -19.48 -15.11 -9.01
N GLU A 37 -19.30 -14.55 -7.81
CA GLU A 37 -19.14 -13.12 -7.57
C GLU A 37 -17.73 -12.87 -7.05
N GLU A 38 -17.07 -11.82 -7.54
CA GLU A 38 -15.78 -11.39 -6.98
C GLU A 38 -16.02 -10.86 -5.56
N PRO A 39 -15.17 -11.22 -4.58
CA PRO A 39 -15.28 -10.68 -3.23
C PRO A 39 -15.20 -9.15 -3.25
N PRO A 40 -15.97 -8.45 -2.41
CA PRO A 40 -15.87 -7.00 -2.31
C PRO A 40 -14.44 -6.59 -1.96
N GLU A 41 -13.97 -5.48 -2.55
CA GLU A 41 -12.62 -4.97 -2.31
C GLU A 41 -12.35 -4.82 -0.80
N GLY A 42 -11.24 -5.40 -0.34
CA GLY A 42 -10.87 -5.41 1.09
C GLY A 42 -11.61 -6.46 1.92
N PHE A 43 -12.05 -7.58 1.32
CA PHE A 43 -12.65 -8.71 2.00
C PHE A 43 -11.92 -10.01 1.68
N ASP A 44 -11.62 -10.81 2.70
CA ASP A 44 -11.05 -12.14 2.54
C ASP A 44 -12.17 -13.17 2.32
N PRO A 45 -12.23 -13.83 1.14
CA PRO A 45 -13.27 -14.80 0.83
C PRO A 45 -13.19 -16.10 1.65
N LEU A 46 -12.05 -16.40 2.27
CA LEU A 46 -11.86 -17.62 3.06
C LEU A 46 -12.29 -17.43 4.50
N THR A 47 -11.97 -16.29 5.09
CA THR A 47 -12.25 -15.99 6.50
C THR A 47 -13.52 -15.16 6.70
N GLY A 48 -13.96 -14.46 5.66
CA GLY A 48 -15.06 -13.52 5.74
C GLY A 48 -14.70 -12.21 6.47
N GLU A 49 -13.40 -11.96 6.67
CA GLU A 49 -12.91 -10.81 7.41
C GLU A 49 -12.57 -9.63 6.49
N ARG A 50 -12.58 -8.42 7.05
CA ARG A 50 -12.14 -7.22 6.34
C ARG A 50 -10.61 -7.18 6.31
N ILE A 51 -10.05 -7.10 5.11
CA ILE A 51 -8.63 -6.82 4.89
C ILE A 51 -8.42 -5.31 4.97
N ILE A 52 -7.70 -4.87 6.00
CA ILE A 52 -7.29 -3.47 6.15
C ILE A 52 -5.93 -3.30 5.46
N SER A 53 -5.91 -2.59 4.34
CA SER A 53 -4.68 -2.37 3.58
C SER A 53 -3.74 -1.41 4.30
N ASN A 54 -2.44 -1.46 3.96
CA ASN A 54 -1.42 -0.59 4.53
C ASN A 54 -1.70 0.89 4.22
N GLU A 55 -2.23 1.18 3.04
CA GLU A 55 -2.59 2.55 2.61
C GLU A 55 -3.62 3.17 3.55
N ARG A 56 -4.56 2.35 4.03
CA ARG A 56 -5.58 2.81 4.96
C ARG A 56 -5.00 3.14 6.34
N CYS A 57 -4.01 2.38 6.81
CA CYS A 57 -3.26 2.70 8.02
C CYS A 57 -2.47 4.01 7.84
N LEU A 58 -1.79 4.15 6.70
CA LEU A 58 -0.91 5.27 6.38
C LEU A 58 -1.65 6.58 6.08
N THR A 59 -2.96 6.53 5.85
CA THR A 59 -3.81 7.74 5.68
C THR A 59 -3.67 8.70 6.88
N CYS A 60 -3.50 8.16 8.09
CA CYS A 60 -3.25 8.97 9.29
C CYS A 60 -1.84 8.72 9.85
N HIS A 61 -1.40 7.46 9.95
CA HIS A 61 -0.12 7.13 10.55
C HIS A 61 1.08 7.49 9.66
N GLY A 62 0.89 7.69 8.35
CA GLY A 62 1.94 8.11 7.42
C GLY A 62 1.95 9.61 7.11
N ASP A 63 1.06 10.40 7.73
CA ASP A 63 0.94 11.83 7.46
C ASP A 63 1.84 12.65 8.39
N GLU A 64 2.79 13.40 7.79
CA GLU A 64 3.71 14.27 8.53
C GLU A 64 3.01 15.45 9.22
N GLN A 65 1.78 15.77 8.82
CA GLN A 65 0.94 16.77 9.49
C GLN A 65 0.16 16.18 10.67
N MET A 66 0.05 14.85 10.78
CA MET A 66 -0.65 14.15 11.86
C MET A 66 0.32 13.31 12.69
N LYS A 67 1.32 13.98 13.30
CA LYS A 67 2.37 13.25 14.04
C LYS A 67 1.94 12.72 15.39
N THR A 68 0.95 13.38 16.00
CA THR A 68 0.45 13.07 17.33
C THR A 68 -1.08 13.04 17.35
N ASP A 69 -1.63 12.36 18.35
CA ASP A 69 -3.05 12.32 18.65
C ASP A 69 -3.24 12.44 20.18
N VAL A 70 -4.46 12.69 20.62
CA VAL A 70 -4.83 12.80 22.04
C VAL A 70 -5.75 11.64 22.40
N ARG A 71 -5.36 10.88 23.43
CA ARG A 71 -6.18 9.80 23.98
C ARG A 71 -7.40 10.33 24.71
N ASP A 72 -8.35 9.45 24.98
CA ASP A 72 -9.59 9.78 25.72
C ASP A 72 -9.32 10.30 27.14
N ASP A 73 -8.16 9.97 27.73
CA ASP A 73 -7.70 10.48 29.03
C ASP A 73 -6.97 11.83 28.95
N GLY A 74 -6.87 12.43 27.76
CA GLY A 74 -6.18 13.68 27.50
C GLY A 74 -4.67 13.56 27.31
N SER A 75 -4.09 12.36 27.42
CA SER A 75 -2.66 12.16 27.18
C SER A 75 -2.30 12.20 25.69
N GLU A 76 -1.15 12.80 25.36
CA GLU A 76 -0.64 12.84 23.99
C GLU A 76 0.05 11.53 23.61
N VAL A 77 -0.09 11.13 22.35
CA VAL A 77 0.57 9.96 21.75
C VAL A 77 1.17 10.31 20.40
N LYS A 78 2.35 9.76 20.10
CA LYS A 78 2.92 9.80 18.74
C LYS A 78 2.31 8.68 17.92
N ILE A 79 1.73 9.04 16.79
CA ILE A 79 1.10 8.07 15.88
C ILE A 79 1.84 7.96 14.55
N PHE A 80 2.76 8.88 14.26
CA PHE A 80 3.51 8.87 13.00
C PHE A 80 4.41 7.65 12.83
N VAL A 81 4.41 7.09 11.64
CA VAL A 81 5.24 5.98 11.18
C VAL A 81 5.99 6.42 9.93
N HIS A 82 7.31 6.27 9.97
CA HIS A 82 8.15 6.43 8.78
C HIS A 82 8.03 5.19 7.89
N SER A 83 6.98 5.12 7.07
CA SER A 83 6.67 3.95 6.23
C SER A 83 7.84 3.50 5.34
N LYS A 84 8.65 4.43 4.85
CA LYS A 84 9.88 4.12 4.08
C LYS A 84 10.88 3.29 4.89
N GLN A 85 11.07 3.60 6.17
CA GLN A 85 12.00 2.86 7.02
C GLN A 85 11.51 1.43 7.29
N ILE A 86 10.20 1.25 7.46
CA ILE A 86 9.61 -0.09 7.62
C ILE A 86 9.77 -0.92 6.35
N ARG A 87 9.48 -0.32 5.18
CA ARG A 87 9.64 -0.98 3.88
C ARG A 87 11.08 -1.39 3.56
N GLU A 88 12.07 -0.69 4.12
CA GLU A 88 13.49 -1.02 3.98
C GLU A 88 13.99 -2.05 5.01
N SER A 89 13.14 -2.48 5.94
CA SER A 89 13.47 -3.49 6.95
C SER A 89 13.31 -4.92 6.42
N VAL A 90 13.79 -5.90 7.18
CA VAL A 90 13.60 -7.34 6.89
C VAL A 90 12.12 -7.76 6.90
N HIS A 91 11.23 -6.93 7.45
CA HIS A 91 9.78 -7.14 7.48
C HIS A 91 9.03 -6.20 6.52
N GLY A 92 9.74 -5.54 5.61
CA GLY A 92 9.16 -4.50 4.75
C GLY A 92 8.11 -4.98 3.75
N GLU A 93 8.06 -6.29 3.50
CA GLU A 93 7.03 -6.93 2.68
C GLU A 93 5.79 -7.33 3.50
N LEU A 94 5.85 -7.29 4.84
CA LEU A 94 4.72 -7.61 5.69
C LEU A 94 3.73 -6.45 5.76
N ASN A 95 2.45 -6.79 5.89
CA ASN A 95 1.40 -5.82 6.12
C ASN A 95 1.42 -5.32 7.58
N CYS A 96 0.84 -4.13 7.82
CA CYS A 96 0.76 -3.56 9.16
C CYS A 96 0.07 -4.53 10.13
N ASN A 97 -1.01 -5.18 9.68
CA ASN A 97 -1.77 -6.15 10.46
C ASN A 97 -1.07 -7.50 10.67
N SER A 98 0.06 -7.78 9.99
CA SER A 98 0.87 -8.98 10.26
C SER A 98 1.49 -8.95 11.66
N CYS A 99 1.81 -7.76 12.17
CA CYS A 99 2.26 -7.56 13.54
C CYS A 99 1.16 -6.94 14.42
N HIS A 100 0.33 -6.05 13.87
CA HIS A 100 -0.79 -5.40 14.56
C HIS A 100 -2.09 -6.23 14.47
N ILE A 101 -2.03 -7.50 14.85
CA ILE A 101 -3.10 -8.49 14.66
C ILE A 101 -4.41 -8.19 15.43
N THR A 102 -4.38 -7.23 16.36
CA THR A 102 -5.54 -6.85 17.18
C THR A 102 -6.38 -5.72 16.58
N ILE A 103 -5.99 -5.20 15.41
CA ILE A 103 -6.73 -4.13 14.71
C ILE A 103 -7.71 -4.74 13.71
N ASP A 104 -9.00 -4.65 14.03
CA ASP A 104 -10.11 -5.15 13.21
C ASP A 104 -10.88 -4.01 12.50
N ARG A 105 -10.61 -2.75 12.88
CA ARG A 105 -11.26 -1.56 12.31
C ARG A 105 -10.38 -0.33 12.43
N VAL A 106 -10.57 0.58 11.49
CA VAL A 106 -9.93 1.90 11.46
C VAL A 106 -10.98 2.99 11.19
N PRO A 107 -10.89 4.18 11.82
CA PRO A 107 -9.88 4.56 12.83
C PRO A 107 -10.05 3.78 14.15
N HIS A 108 -8.94 3.55 14.85
CA HIS A 108 -8.92 2.83 16.13
C HIS A 108 -8.50 3.75 17.28
N ARG A 109 -9.07 3.52 18.47
CA ARG A 109 -8.75 4.29 19.70
C ARG A 109 -7.81 3.56 20.65
N LYS A 110 -7.86 2.23 20.64
CA LYS A 110 -6.95 1.40 21.43
C LYS A 110 -5.67 1.23 20.65
N ALA A 111 -4.53 1.45 21.30
CA ALA A 111 -3.25 1.09 20.72
C ALA A 111 -3.20 -0.43 20.51
N PRO A 112 -2.69 -0.91 19.38
CA PRO A 112 -2.50 -2.34 19.17
C PRO A 112 -1.55 -2.88 20.25
N ALA A 113 -1.93 -3.99 20.86
CA ALA A 113 -0.98 -4.77 21.64
C ALA A 113 -0.04 -5.46 20.65
N VAL A 114 1.24 -5.10 20.68
CA VAL A 114 2.25 -5.70 19.80
C VAL A 114 3.37 -6.23 20.69
N ILE A 115 3.31 -7.52 20.94
CA ILE A 115 4.46 -8.29 21.39
C ILE A 115 4.62 -9.37 20.33
N VAL A 116 5.53 -9.12 19.37
CA VAL A 116 5.87 -10.10 18.34
C VAL A 116 7.17 -10.75 18.77
N GLY A 117 7.12 -12.02 19.15
CA GLY A 117 8.30 -12.83 19.37
C GLY A 117 8.86 -13.31 18.04
N CYS A 118 10.18 -13.37 17.91
CA CYS A 118 10.83 -13.84 16.68
C CYS A 118 10.32 -15.26 16.30
N LEU A 119 10.13 -16.12 17.30
CA LEU A 119 9.68 -17.51 17.13
C LEU A 119 8.20 -17.64 16.75
N ASP A 120 7.43 -16.55 16.78
CA ASP A 120 6.04 -16.57 16.31
C ASP A 120 5.98 -16.81 14.79
N CYS A 121 7.01 -16.36 14.05
CA CYS A 121 7.15 -16.58 12.60
C CYS A 121 8.37 -17.44 12.23
N HIS A 122 9.41 -17.52 13.06
CA HIS A 122 10.68 -18.20 12.78
C HIS A 122 10.85 -19.53 13.52
N ARG A 123 9.76 -20.29 13.73
CA ARG A 123 9.81 -21.52 14.53
C ARG A 123 10.62 -22.66 13.86
N GLU A 124 10.65 -22.69 12.53
CA GLU A 124 11.19 -23.80 11.74
C GLU A 124 12.18 -23.33 10.64
N THR A 125 12.64 -22.08 10.73
CA THR A 125 13.65 -21.50 9.82
C THR A 125 15.07 -21.76 10.28
#